data_AF-B9NMM2-F1
#
_entry.id   AF-B9NMM2-F1
#
_cell.length_a   1.000
_cell.length_b   1.000
_cell.length_c   1.000
_cell.angle_alpha   90.00
_cell.angle_beta   90.00
_cell.angle_gamma   90.00
#
_symmetry.space_group_name_H-M   'P 1'
#
loop_
_entity.id
_entity.type
_entity.pdbx_description
1 polymer ?
#
loop_
_entity_poly.entity_id
_entity_poly.type
_entity_poly.pdbx_seq_one_letter_code
_entity_poly.pdbx_strand_id
1 'polypeptide(L)'
;MKPVSKIKARAEALQVLGLPPNANADEIRDAWRSVAFHDHPDHTDGDYSGFSQAKAAYDYLRKEGLTRKGSSPSSAPRRPRLRKRVIELAAEEIEACRELLNPERALTDLSASADASTSGIEDISSDHVPDAIGCFGRDLTYFVASPVCEGANRVALPTSVLASSRKPETEILTFKSKGAGSGEIVIPDPIRERKFPGAKSVRIRFEADQQMRDMYELAI
;
A
#
# COMPACT_ATOMS: atom_id res chain seq x y z
N MET A 1 -14.85 22.87 -44.79
CA MET A 1 -13.84 22.42 -45.76
C MET A 1 -14.40 21.25 -46.57
N LYS A 2 -14.27 21.28 -47.89
CA LYS A 2 -14.74 20.19 -48.76
C LYS A 2 -13.89 18.92 -48.50
N PRO A 3 -14.42 17.70 -48.66
CA PRO A 3 -13.69 16.46 -48.32
C PRO A 3 -12.31 16.33 -48.96
N VAL A 4 -12.18 16.82 -50.20
CA VAL A 4 -10.93 16.79 -50.98
C VAL A 4 -9.84 17.70 -50.39
N SER A 5 -10.21 18.80 -49.71
CA SER A 5 -9.23 19.71 -49.13
C SER A 5 -8.58 19.12 -47.87
N LYS A 6 -9.29 18.27 -47.12
CA LYS A 6 -8.74 17.59 -45.93
C LYS A 6 -7.70 16.54 -46.29
N ILE A 7 -7.95 15.75 -47.35
CA ILE A 7 -7.03 14.71 -47.80
C ILE A 7 -5.71 15.34 -48.27
N LYS A 8 -5.77 16.45 -49.01
CA LYS A 8 -4.58 17.21 -49.44
C LYS A 8 -3.81 17.77 -48.25
N ALA A 9 -4.49 18.44 -47.32
CA ALA A 9 -3.85 19.02 -46.13
C ALA A 9 -3.20 17.95 -45.23
N ARG A 10 -3.79 16.76 -45.12
CA ARG A 10 -3.18 15.62 -44.43
C ARG A 10 -1.91 15.13 -45.14
N ALA A 11 -1.97 14.95 -46.45
CA ALA A 11 -0.82 14.48 -47.23
C ALA A 11 0.36 15.47 -47.13
N GLU A 12 0.06 16.77 -47.24
CA GLU A 12 1.04 17.86 -47.08
C GLU A 12 1.66 17.86 -45.67
N ALA A 13 0.85 17.73 -44.62
CA ALA A 13 1.36 17.67 -43.25
C ALA A 13 2.26 16.45 -42.98
N LEU A 14 1.95 15.29 -43.58
CA LEU A 14 2.82 14.11 -43.50
C LEU A 14 4.13 14.31 -44.27
N GLN A 15 4.05 14.93 -45.45
CA GLN A 15 5.21 15.23 -46.28
C GLN A 15 6.18 16.19 -45.59
N VAL A 16 5.66 17.22 -44.89
CA VAL A 16 6.48 18.14 -44.08
C VAL A 16 7.26 17.42 -42.99
N LEU A 17 6.69 16.36 -42.40
CA LEU A 17 7.38 15.51 -41.42
C LEU A 17 8.25 14.41 -42.07
N GLY A 18 8.36 14.39 -43.39
CA GLY A 18 9.14 13.37 -44.14
C GLY A 18 8.50 11.99 -44.13
N LEU A 19 7.20 11.88 -43.89
CA LEU A 19 6.48 10.61 -43.71
C LEU A 19 5.62 10.23 -44.91
N PRO A 20 5.41 8.92 -45.15
CA PRO A 20 4.53 8.46 -46.20
C PRO A 20 3.03 8.69 -45.85
N PRO A 21 2.12 8.71 -46.85
CA PRO A 21 0.70 9.01 -46.63
C PRO A 21 -0.05 8.03 -45.69
N ASN A 22 0.51 6.83 -45.52
CA ASN A 22 -0.01 5.74 -44.69
C ASN A 22 0.69 5.66 -43.31
N ALA A 23 1.47 6.67 -42.92
CA ALA A 23 2.19 6.65 -41.65
C ALA A 23 1.26 6.48 -40.45
N ASN A 24 1.71 5.67 -39.48
CA ASN A 24 0.97 5.37 -38.26
C ASN A 24 1.24 6.42 -37.16
N ALA A 25 0.45 6.38 -36.07
CA ALA A 25 0.53 7.37 -34.99
C ALA A 25 1.88 7.39 -34.26
N ASP A 26 2.62 6.29 -34.26
CA ASP A 26 3.94 6.19 -33.61
C ASP A 26 5.00 6.82 -34.51
N GLU A 27 4.98 6.51 -35.81
CA GLU A 27 5.85 7.13 -36.84
C GLU A 27 5.69 8.65 -36.89
N ILE A 28 4.45 9.16 -36.81
CA ILE A 28 4.20 10.61 -36.77
C ILE A 28 4.83 11.28 -35.54
N ARG A 29 4.79 10.62 -34.38
CA ARG A 29 5.38 11.16 -33.15
C ARG A 29 6.90 11.06 -33.16
N ASP A 30 7.44 9.98 -33.69
CA ASP A 30 8.88 9.77 -33.77
C ASP A 30 9.51 10.76 -34.76
N ALA A 31 8.91 10.96 -35.93
CA ALA A 31 9.34 11.98 -36.89
C ALA A 31 9.27 13.39 -36.30
N TRP A 32 8.18 13.73 -35.60
CA TRP A 32 8.09 15.01 -34.89
C TRP A 32 9.20 15.19 -33.87
N ARG A 33 9.52 14.17 -33.05
CA ARG A 33 10.62 14.28 -32.08
C ARG A 33 11.98 14.46 -32.77
N SER A 34 12.21 13.77 -33.88
CA SER A 34 13.44 13.90 -34.66
C SER A 34 13.59 15.32 -35.21
N VAL A 35 12.55 15.85 -35.86
CA VAL A 35 12.57 17.21 -36.42
C VAL A 35 12.66 18.25 -35.31
N ALA A 36 11.90 18.09 -34.22
CA ALA A 36 11.94 19.02 -33.10
C ALA A 36 13.28 19.02 -32.35
N PHE A 37 14.05 17.94 -32.42
CA PHE A 37 15.38 17.86 -31.83
C PHE A 37 16.45 18.49 -32.75
N HIS A 38 16.40 18.19 -34.05
CA HIS A 38 17.40 18.65 -35.00
C HIS A 38 17.17 20.11 -35.45
N ASP A 39 15.93 20.50 -35.68
CA ASP A 39 15.58 21.82 -36.22
C ASP A 39 15.20 22.80 -35.11
N HIS A 40 15.47 22.48 -33.84
CA HIS A 40 15.19 23.41 -32.74
C HIS A 40 16.03 24.69 -32.93
N PRO A 41 15.48 25.91 -32.74
CA PRO A 41 16.24 27.15 -32.91
C PRO A 41 17.49 27.24 -32.01
N ASP A 42 17.52 26.51 -30.90
CA ASP A 42 18.70 26.40 -30.01
C ASP A 42 19.84 25.58 -30.62
N HIS A 43 19.57 24.78 -31.66
CA HIS A 43 20.53 23.94 -32.37
C HIS A 43 20.85 24.43 -33.79
N THR A 44 20.03 25.30 -34.38
CA THR A 44 20.14 25.77 -35.78
C THR A 44 20.51 27.25 -35.91
N ASP A 45 21.30 27.79 -34.97
CA ASP A 45 21.73 29.20 -34.97
C ASP A 45 20.58 30.21 -35.16
N GLY A 46 19.37 29.87 -34.68
CA GLY A 46 18.19 30.72 -34.74
C GLY A 46 17.32 30.60 -36.00
N ASP A 47 17.58 29.68 -36.92
CA ASP A 47 16.65 29.41 -38.03
C ASP A 47 15.39 28.69 -37.52
N TYR A 48 14.29 29.44 -37.46
CA TYR A 48 12.99 28.99 -36.96
C TYR A 48 12.06 28.46 -38.07
N SER A 49 12.45 28.59 -39.33
CA SER A 49 11.55 28.33 -40.46
C SER A 49 11.11 26.86 -40.54
N GLY A 50 12.06 25.92 -40.52
CA GLY A 50 11.81 24.47 -40.55
C GLY A 50 11.01 23.99 -39.34
N PHE A 51 11.38 24.41 -38.13
CA PHE A 51 10.67 24.07 -36.90
C PHE A 51 9.22 24.53 -36.90
N SER A 52 8.96 25.77 -37.34
CA SER A 52 7.62 26.34 -37.36
C SER A 52 6.69 25.57 -38.32
N GLN A 53 7.21 25.17 -39.48
CA GLN A 53 6.47 24.41 -40.48
C GLN A 53 6.17 23.00 -40.00
N ALA A 54 7.18 22.31 -39.43
CA ALA A 54 7.02 20.99 -38.84
C ALA A 54 6.02 20.97 -37.67
N LYS A 55 6.06 22.00 -36.82
CA LYS A 55 5.13 22.15 -35.70
C LYS A 55 3.70 22.34 -36.19
N ALA A 56 3.48 23.20 -37.19
CA ALA A 56 2.16 23.41 -37.77
C ALA A 56 1.59 22.12 -38.39
N ALA A 57 2.43 21.35 -39.08
CA ALA A 57 2.06 20.05 -39.64
C ALA A 57 1.69 19.02 -38.55
N TYR A 58 2.50 18.91 -37.50
CA TYR A 58 2.22 18.00 -36.38
C TYR A 58 0.94 18.39 -35.62
N ASP A 59 0.72 19.69 -35.38
CA ASP A 59 -0.49 20.19 -34.73
C ASP A 59 -1.75 19.93 -35.56
N TYR A 60 -1.65 20.01 -36.90
CA TYR A 60 -2.74 19.62 -37.79
C TYR A 60 -3.07 18.12 -37.66
N LEU A 61 -2.06 17.25 -37.75
CA LEU A 61 -2.25 15.79 -37.62
C LEU A 61 -2.79 15.39 -36.25
N ARG A 62 -2.38 16.10 -35.20
CA ARG A 62 -2.89 15.92 -33.84
C ARG A 62 -4.37 16.31 -33.71
N LYS A 63 -4.78 17.42 -34.33
CA LYS A 63 -6.20 17.85 -34.35
C LYS A 63 -7.09 16.88 -35.12
N GLU A 64 -6.59 16.28 -36.19
CA GLU A 64 -7.28 15.23 -36.96
C GLU A 64 -7.26 13.85 -36.25
N GLY A 65 -6.65 13.74 -35.07
CA GLY A 65 -6.65 12.52 -34.26
C GLY A 65 -5.68 11.44 -34.71
N LEU A 66 -4.84 11.71 -35.72
CA LEU A 66 -3.91 10.74 -36.32
C LEU A 66 -2.69 10.43 -35.45
N THR A 67 -2.41 11.27 -34.45
CA THR A 67 -1.31 11.06 -33.48
C THR A 67 -1.78 10.40 -32.19
N ARG A 68 -3.10 10.16 -32.05
CA ARG A 68 -3.62 9.39 -30.92
C ARG A 68 -3.30 7.93 -31.17
N LYS A 69 -2.36 7.41 -30.40
CA LYS A 69 -2.14 5.97 -30.26
C LYS A 69 -3.52 5.35 -29.95
N GLY A 70 -4.03 4.51 -30.85
CA GLY A 70 -5.16 3.64 -30.55
C GLY A 70 -4.89 3.00 -29.20
N SER A 71 -5.92 2.88 -28.35
CA SER A 71 -5.88 2.52 -26.92
C SER A 71 -5.21 1.17 -26.62
N SER A 72 -3.94 1.03 -26.96
CA SER A 72 -3.07 -0.02 -26.47
C SER A 72 -2.84 0.27 -25.01
N PRO A 73 -3.06 -0.71 -24.13
CA PRO A 73 -2.93 -0.52 -22.70
C PRO A 73 -1.53 -0.02 -22.42
N SER A 74 -1.46 1.20 -21.89
CA SER A 74 -0.28 1.80 -21.29
C SER A 74 0.59 0.73 -20.61
N SER A 75 1.83 0.59 -21.05
CA SER A 75 2.87 -0.25 -20.45
C SER A 75 3.39 0.34 -19.12
N ALA A 76 2.72 1.36 -18.56
CA ALA A 76 2.99 1.77 -17.21
C ALA A 76 2.73 0.56 -16.29
N PRO A 77 3.68 0.18 -15.43
CA PRO A 77 3.46 -0.89 -14.47
C PRO A 77 2.20 -0.54 -13.68
N ARG A 78 1.18 -1.41 -13.77
CA ARG A 78 -0.08 -1.20 -13.04
C ARG A 78 0.27 -1.09 -11.57
N ARG A 79 -0.12 0.02 -10.93
CA ARG A 79 0.05 0.19 -9.48
C ARG A 79 -0.51 -1.05 -8.79
N PRO A 80 0.28 -1.76 -7.95
CA PRO A 80 -0.20 -2.93 -7.23
C PRO A 80 -1.48 -2.57 -6.49
N ARG A 81 -2.56 -3.33 -6.73
CA ARG A 81 -3.81 -3.14 -6.00
C ARG A 81 -3.62 -3.73 -4.62
N LEU A 82 -3.81 -2.91 -3.59
CA LEU A 82 -3.89 -3.37 -2.22
C LEU A 82 -5.08 -4.32 -2.11
N ARG A 83 -4.82 -5.53 -1.59
CA ARG A 83 -5.86 -6.53 -1.28
C ARG A 83 -5.84 -6.78 0.22
N LYS A 84 -7.01 -7.05 0.77
CA LYS A 84 -7.10 -7.62 2.12
C LYS A 84 -6.58 -9.04 2.08
N ARG A 85 -5.85 -9.44 3.11
CA ARG A 85 -5.37 -10.80 3.30
C ARG A 85 -5.45 -11.14 4.78
N VAL A 86 -5.76 -12.38 5.10
CA VAL A 86 -5.66 -12.91 6.47
C VAL A 86 -4.44 -13.81 6.51
N ILE A 87 -3.61 -13.62 7.53
CA ILE A 87 -2.42 -14.42 7.80
C ILE A 87 -2.72 -15.22 9.07
N GLU A 88 -2.78 -16.54 8.95
CA GLU A 88 -2.87 -17.43 10.11
C GLU A 88 -1.52 -17.48 10.82
N LEU A 89 -1.54 -17.35 12.14
CA LEU A 89 -0.30 -17.43 12.93
C LEU A 89 0.11 -18.89 13.07
N ALA A 90 1.41 -19.14 12.90
CA ALA A 90 1.93 -20.48 13.10
C ALA A 90 1.82 -20.88 14.58
N ALA A 91 1.68 -22.19 14.85
CA ALA A 91 1.61 -22.69 16.21
C ALA A 91 2.80 -22.25 17.07
N GLU A 92 4.00 -22.18 16.48
CA GLU A 92 5.22 -21.70 17.12
C GLU A 92 5.14 -20.22 17.54
N GLU A 93 4.50 -19.37 16.73
CA GLU A 93 4.32 -17.95 17.03
C GLU A 93 3.26 -17.74 18.13
N ILE A 94 2.20 -18.54 18.10
CA ILE A 94 1.16 -18.57 19.14
C ILE A 94 1.79 -19.02 20.46
N GLU A 95 2.61 -20.07 20.44
CA GLU A 95 3.31 -20.58 21.62
C GLU A 95 4.29 -19.54 22.17
N ALA A 96 5.09 -18.88 21.32
CA ALA A 96 5.97 -17.79 21.75
C ALA A 96 5.19 -16.63 22.40
N CYS A 97 4.00 -16.29 21.88
CA CYS A 97 3.12 -15.30 22.49
C CYS A 97 2.61 -15.76 23.87
N ARG A 98 2.23 -17.03 24.01
CA ARG A 98 1.82 -17.61 25.31
C ARG A 98 2.97 -17.63 26.31
N GLU A 99 4.17 -18.00 25.87
CA GLU A 99 5.38 -18.01 26.70
C GLU A 99 5.71 -16.63 27.26
N LEU A 100 5.49 -15.56 26.51
CA LEU A 100 5.69 -14.18 27.00
C LEU A 100 4.67 -13.77 28.06
N LEU A 101 3.45 -14.31 28.02
CA LEU A 101 2.42 -13.99 29.00
C LEU A 101 2.65 -14.71 30.33
N ASN A 102 3.39 -15.82 30.34
CA ASN A 102 3.70 -16.59 31.54
C ASN A 102 4.43 -15.75 32.60
N PRO A 103 3.86 -15.58 33.80
CA PRO A 103 4.41 -14.74 34.86
C PRO A 103 5.74 -15.24 35.41
N GLU A 104 6.04 -16.55 35.31
CA GLU A 104 7.28 -17.13 35.84
C GLU A 104 8.53 -16.71 35.06
N ARG A 105 8.42 -16.37 33.76
CA ARG A 105 9.55 -15.85 32.97
C ARG A 105 9.81 -14.36 33.21
N ALA A 106 8.77 -13.58 33.52
CA ALA A 106 8.92 -12.15 33.81
C ALA A 106 9.72 -11.88 35.10
N LEU A 107 9.72 -12.84 36.04
CA LEU A 107 10.53 -12.78 37.26
C LEU A 107 12.03 -13.03 37.01
N THR A 108 12.41 -13.71 35.92
CA THR A 108 13.81 -14.01 35.63
C THR A 108 14.58 -12.80 35.11
N ASP A 109 13.93 -11.87 34.40
CA ASP A 109 14.56 -10.66 33.85
C ASP A 109 14.65 -9.48 34.84
N LEU A 110 13.96 -9.53 35.99
CA LEU A 110 13.88 -8.43 36.96
C LEU A 110 14.66 -8.68 38.26
N SER A 111 15.42 -9.77 38.37
CA SER A 111 16.32 -10.00 39.52
C SER A 111 17.51 -9.01 39.60
N ALA A 112 17.57 -8.00 38.73
CA ALA A 112 18.60 -6.95 38.73
C ALA A 112 18.13 -5.58 39.29
N SER A 113 16.87 -5.39 39.69
CA SER A 113 16.47 -4.12 40.32
C SER A 113 15.38 -4.31 41.37
N ALA A 114 15.82 -4.60 42.59
CA ALA A 114 15.03 -4.37 43.79
C ALA A 114 14.73 -2.87 43.93
N ASP A 115 13.45 -2.50 43.96
CA ASP A 115 12.86 -1.74 45.08
C ASP A 115 11.40 -1.34 44.81
N ALA A 116 10.62 -1.31 45.89
CA ALA A 116 9.31 -0.68 46.08
C ALA A 116 8.03 -1.45 45.68
N SER A 117 7.62 -2.37 46.57
CA SER A 117 6.30 -2.47 47.21
C SER A 117 5.07 -1.84 46.52
N THR A 118 4.06 -2.67 46.16
CA THR A 118 2.64 -2.38 46.48
C THR A 118 1.74 -3.63 46.33
N SER A 119 1.19 -4.08 47.46
CA SER A 119 -0.17 -4.64 47.63
C SER A 119 -0.76 -5.62 46.59
N GLY A 120 -0.62 -6.93 46.86
CA GLY A 120 -1.73 -7.77 47.35
C GLY A 120 -3.18 -7.51 46.91
N ILE A 121 -3.43 -7.31 45.62
CA ILE A 121 -4.69 -7.69 44.97
C ILE A 121 -4.25 -8.58 43.82
N GLU A 122 -4.69 -9.83 43.79
CA GLU A 122 -4.61 -10.67 42.60
C GLU A 122 -5.48 -9.98 41.53
N ASP A 123 -4.93 -8.96 40.85
CA ASP A 123 -5.53 -8.37 39.67
C ASP A 123 -5.57 -9.54 38.68
N ILE A 124 -6.76 -10.15 38.52
CA ILE A 124 -7.00 -11.27 37.62
C ILE A 124 -6.77 -10.74 36.20
N SER A 125 -5.51 -10.70 35.78
CA SER A 125 -5.14 -10.26 34.45
C SER A 125 -5.52 -11.37 33.49
N SER A 126 -6.43 -11.07 32.57
CA SER A 126 -6.78 -12.01 31.51
C SER A 126 -5.77 -11.93 30.39
N ASP A 127 -5.21 -13.08 30.03
CA ASP A 127 -4.17 -13.22 29.04
C ASP A 127 -4.79 -13.65 27.70
N HIS A 128 -4.34 -13.00 26.61
CA HIS A 128 -4.91 -13.17 25.28
C HIS A 128 -3.82 -13.30 24.22
N VAL A 129 -4.05 -14.18 23.26
CA VAL A 129 -3.17 -14.41 22.11
C VAL A 129 -4.01 -14.43 20.83
N PRO A 130 -3.57 -13.73 19.76
CA PRO A 130 -4.25 -13.78 18.48
C PRO A 130 -3.99 -15.10 17.76
N ASP A 131 -4.97 -15.55 16.98
CA ASP A 131 -4.82 -16.72 16.09
C ASP A 131 -4.49 -16.30 14.65
N ALA A 132 -4.89 -15.09 14.26
CA ALA A 132 -4.75 -14.60 12.90
C ALA A 132 -4.61 -13.08 12.82
N ILE A 133 -4.08 -12.60 11.69
CA ILE A 133 -3.82 -11.19 11.42
C ILE A 133 -4.38 -10.82 10.06
N GLY A 134 -5.37 -9.94 10.05
CA GLY A 134 -5.85 -9.25 8.86
C GLY A 134 -4.92 -8.11 8.48
N CYS A 135 -4.49 -8.09 7.23
CA CYS A 135 -3.66 -7.02 6.67
C CYS A 135 -4.37 -6.33 5.50
N PHE A 136 -4.43 -5.00 5.55
CA PHE A 136 -4.84 -4.17 4.41
C PHE A 136 -3.85 -3.02 4.23
N GLY A 137 -2.89 -3.20 3.32
CA GLY A 137 -1.79 -2.26 3.16
C GLY A 137 -0.97 -2.13 4.45
N ARG A 138 -1.13 -1.02 5.17
CA ARG A 138 -0.45 -0.73 6.43
C ARG A 138 -1.39 -0.79 7.65
N ASP A 139 -2.63 -1.23 7.45
CA ASP A 139 -3.60 -1.42 8.51
C ASP A 139 -3.61 -2.89 8.94
N LEU A 140 -3.43 -3.12 10.25
CA LEU A 140 -3.39 -4.44 10.88
C LEU A 140 -4.63 -4.65 11.75
N THR A 141 -5.22 -5.83 11.67
CA THR A 141 -6.31 -6.28 12.53
C THR A 141 -5.94 -7.63 13.12
N TYR A 142 -5.75 -7.71 14.44
CA TYR A 142 -5.51 -8.97 15.15
C TYR A 142 -6.85 -9.61 15.52
N PHE A 143 -6.98 -10.90 15.28
CA PHE A 143 -8.16 -11.69 15.62
C PHE A 143 -7.84 -12.59 16.80
N VAL A 144 -8.54 -12.36 17.91
CA VAL A 144 -8.39 -13.08 19.18
C VAL A 144 -9.69 -13.85 19.43
N ALA A 145 -9.60 -15.17 19.61
CA ALA A 145 -10.79 -16.00 19.86
C ALA A 145 -11.40 -15.77 21.26
N SER A 146 -10.57 -15.50 22.27
CA SER A 146 -11.07 -15.23 23.63
C SER A 146 -11.81 -13.89 23.71
N PRO A 147 -12.88 -13.78 24.52
CA PRO A 147 -13.55 -12.51 24.77
C PRO A 147 -12.69 -11.58 25.63
N VAL A 148 -12.99 -10.28 25.61
CA VAL A 148 -12.42 -9.33 26.58
C VAL A 148 -12.99 -9.66 27.96
N CYS A 149 -12.15 -9.58 28.99
CA CYS A 149 -12.57 -9.71 30.38
C CYS A 149 -12.68 -8.34 31.07
N GLU A 150 -13.55 -8.24 32.07
CA GLU A 150 -13.58 -7.07 32.94
C GLU A 150 -12.28 -6.99 33.75
N GLY A 151 -11.68 -5.79 33.85
CA GLY A 151 -10.41 -5.60 34.55
C GLY A 151 -9.20 -5.49 33.62
N ALA A 152 -8.05 -5.99 34.06
CA ALA A 152 -6.80 -5.90 33.31
C ALA A 152 -6.72 -7.01 32.25
N ASN A 153 -6.44 -6.62 31.01
CA ASN A 153 -6.29 -7.53 29.88
C ASN A 153 -4.88 -7.36 29.30
N ARG A 154 -4.19 -8.48 29.07
CA ARG A 154 -2.85 -8.57 28.51
C ARG A 154 -2.94 -9.30 27.18
N VAL A 155 -2.45 -8.68 26.10
CA VAL A 155 -2.45 -9.28 24.76
C VAL A 155 -1.03 -9.34 24.23
N ALA A 156 -0.54 -10.53 23.94
CA ALA A 156 0.74 -10.70 23.24
C ALA A 156 0.51 -10.62 21.73
N LEU A 157 1.09 -9.62 21.08
CA LEU A 157 0.91 -9.37 19.65
C LEU A 157 2.25 -9.43 18.92
N PRO A 158 2.35 -10.13 17.78
CA PRO A 158 3.52 -10.05 16.92
C PRO A 158 3.55 -8.66 16.25
N THR A 159 4.57 -7.86 16.55
CA THR A 159 4.68 -6.47 16.10
C THR A 159 5.38 -6.33 14.75
N SER A 160 6.21 -7.30 14.40
CA SER A 160 7.08 -7.26 13.22
C SER A 160 6.41 -7.67 11.90
N VAL A 161 5.08 -7.78 11.86
CA VAL A 161 4.32 -8.28 10.68
C VAL A 161 4.58 -7.47 9.41
N LEU A 162 4.80 -6.16 9.56
CA LEU A 162 5.14 -5.25 8.47
C LEU A 162 6.64 -4.93 8.41
N ALA A 163 7.40 -5.34 9.42
CA ALA A 163 8.83 -5.13 9.47
C ALA A 163 9.55 -6.21 8.67
N SER A 164 10.57 -5.83 7.91
CA SER A 164 11.45 -6.77 7.22
C SER A 164 12.49 -7.36 8.18
N SER A 165 12.09 -7.78 9.37
CA SER A 165 12.98 -8.41 10.34
C SER A 165 13.04 -9.91 10.10
N ARG A 166 14.23 -10.50 10.23
CA ARG A 166 14.43 -11.96 10.10
C ARG A 166 13.89 -12.74 11.31
N LYS A 167 13.45 -12.05 12.35
CA LYS A 167 12.93 -12.62 13.59
C LYS A 167 11.56 -12.00 13.89
N PRO A 168 10.55 -12.81 14.24
CA PRO A 168 9.29 -12.30 14.73
C PRO A 168 9.52 -11.63 16.08
N GLU A 169 9.15 -10.36 16.20
CA GLU A 169 9.13 -9.64 17.47
C GLU A 169 7.70 -9.64 17.99
N THR A 170 7.54 -9.91 19.28
CA THR A 170 6.25 -10.00 19.97
C THR A 170 6.28 -9.08 21.17
N GLU A 171 5.19 -8.34 21.38
CA GLU A 171 5.06 -7.41 22.50
C GLU A 171 3.74 -7.59 23.23
N ILE A 172 3.79 -7.39 24.55
CA ILE A 172 2.60 -7.38 25.39
C ILE A 172 1.99 -5.98 25.40
N LEU A 173 0.68 -5.93 25.16
CA LEU A 173 -0.16 -4.76 25.37
C LEU A 173 -1.08 -5.00 26.55
N THR A 174 -1.09 -4.06 27.48
CA THR A 174 -1.97 -4.05 28.63
C THR A 174 -3.02 -2.96 28.45
N PHE A 175 -4.27 -3.29 28.71
CA PHE A 175 -5.36 -2.31 28.80
C PHE A 175 -6.38 -2.74 29.87
N LYS A 176 -7.20 -1.79 30.31
CA LYS A 176 -8.28 -2.04 31.26
C LYS A 176 -9.63 -1.91 30.58
N SER A 177 -10.52 -2.88 30.77
CA SER A 177 -11.90 -2.83 30.28
C SER A 177 -12.89 -2.79 31.44
N LYS A 178 -13.99 -2.06 31.26
CA LYS A 178 -15.11 -1.98 32.22
C LYS A 178 -16.19 -3.03 31.96
N GLY A 179 -16.08 -3.78 30.87
CA GLY A 179 -17.04 -4.79 30.47
C GLY A 179 -16.37 -5.98 29.79
N ALA A 180 -17.05 -7.11 29.83
CA ALA A 180 -16.63 -8.34 29.17
C ALA A 180 -17.42 -8.57 27.87
N GLY A 181 -16.80 -9.30 26.93
CA GLY A 181 -17.47 -9.75 25.70
C GLY A 181 -16.69 -9.44 24.42
N SER A 182 -17.42 -9.47 23.30
CA SER A 182 -16.90 -9.06 21.98
C SER A 182 -16.62 -7.57 21.92
N GLY A 183 -15.58 -7.22 21.17
CA GLY A 183 -15.20 -5.83 21.01
C GLY A 183 -14.05 -5.63 20.06
N GLU A 184 -13.91 -4.40 19.60
CA GLU A 184 -12.78 -3.93 18.82
C GLU A 184 -12.03 -2.85 19.60
N ILE A 185 -10.74 -3.04 19.77
CA ILE A 185 -9.84 -2.09 20.42
C ILE A 185 -8.94 -1.49 19.37
N VAL A 186 -8.96 -0.17 19.26
CA VAL A 186 -8.04 0.58 18.39
C VAL A 186 -6.84 0.97 19.22
N ILE A 187 -5.64 0.60 18.76
CA ILE A 187 -4.40 0.98 19.44
C ILE A 187 -4.14 2.47 19.19
N PRO A 188 -3.93 3.27 20.25
CA PRO A 188 -3.58 4.67 20.11
C PRO A 188 -2.27 4.89 19.35
N ASP A 189 -2.22 5.97 18.56
CA ASP A 189 -1.08 6.44 17.78
C ASP A 189 0.29 6.37 18.50
N PRO A 190 0.45 6.86 19.75
CA PRO A 190 1.76 6.82 20.42
C PRO A 190 2.24 5.39 20.72
N ILE A 191 1.31 4.46 20.98
CA ILE A 191 1.65 3.05 21.19
C ILE A 191 1.95 2.39 19.85
N ARG A 192 1.14 2.69 18.83
CA ARG A 192 1.32 2.20 17.45
C ARG A 192 2.70 2.56 16.92
N GLU A 193 3.09 3.82 16.99
CA GLU A 193 4.35 4.30 16.39
C GLU A 193 5.58 3.72 17.07
N ARG A 194 5.50 3.47 18.39
CA ARG A 194 6.59 2.87 19.15
C ARG A 194 6.70 1.36 18.91
N LYS A 195 5.57 0.65 18.92
CA LYS A 195 5.54 -0.82 18.98
C LYS A 195 5.30 -1.48 17.63
N PHE A 196 4.66 -0.80 16.66
CA PHE A 196 4.26 -1.36 15.37
C PHE A 196 4.90 -0.58 14.23
N PRO A 197 6.21 -0.78 13.98
CA PRO A 197 6.93 -0.04 12.95
C PRO A 197 6.28 -0.28 11.57
N GLY A 198 5.94 0.82 10.89
CA GLY A 198 5.32 0.76 9.58
C GLY A 198 3.80 0.61 9.57
N ALA A 199 3.12 0.35 10.70
CA ALA A 199 1.66 0.30 10.74
C ALA A 199 1.05 1.71 10.72
N LYS A 200 -0.05 1.89 9.99
CA LYS A 200 -0.87 3.11 9.96
C LYS A 200 -2.06 3.01 10.91
N SER A 201 -2.64 1.82 11.06
CA SER A 201 -3.70 1.55 12.03
C SER A 201 -3.51 0.15 12.57
N VAL A 202 -3.79 -0.05 13.86
CA VAL A 202 -3.75 -1.36 14.49
C VAL A 202 -5.01 -1.54 15.32
N ARG A 203 -5.70 -2.66 15.09
CA ARG A 203 -6.94 -3.01 15.77
C ARG A 203 -6.84 -4.43 16.33
N ILE A 204 -7.49 -4.68 17.45
CA ILE A 204 -7.61 -6.00 18.06
C ILE A 204 -9.09 -6.32 18.16
N ARG A 205 -9.53 -7.42 17.57
CA ARG A 205 -10.90 -7.91 17.62
C ARG A 205 -10.95 -9.15 18.50
N PHE A 206 -11.80 -9.10 19.51
CA PHE A 206 -12.05 -10.19 20.45
C PHE A 206 -13.29 -10.96 20.06
N GLU A 207 -13.36 -12.22 20.49
CA GLU A 207 -14.42 -13.17 20.08
C GLU A 207 -14.48 -13.34 18.56
N ALA A 208 -13.32 -13.25 17.90
CA ALA A 208 -13.20 -13.30 16.45
C ALA A 208 -13.29 -14.74 15.93
N ASP A 209 -14.48 -15.12 15.48
CA ASP A 209 -14.78 -16.39 14.83
C ASP A 209 -14.22 -16.46 13.38
N GLN A 210 -14.28 -17.67 12.81
CA GLN A 210 -13.84 -17.89 11.43
C GLN A 210 -14.66 -17.05 10.44
N GLN A 211 -15.96 -16.87 10.70
CA GLN A 211 -16.83 -16.07 9.85
C GLN A 211 -16.38 -14.59 9.76
N MET A 212 -15.95 -13.99 10.88
CA MET A 212 -15.40 -12.64 10.88
C MET A 212 -14.10 -12.52 10.08
N ARG A 213 -13.25 -13.56 10.08
CA ARG A 213 -12.01 -13.60 9.29
C ARG A 213 -12.33 -13.65 7.81
N ASP A 214 -13.24 -14.55 7.41
CA ASP A 214 -13.68 -14.70 6.02
C ASP A 214 -14.34 -13.42 5.50
N MET A 215 -15.19 -12.79 6.33
CA MET A 215 -15.80 -11.50 5.99
C MET A 215 -14.77 -10.37 5.81
N TYR A 216 -13.71 -10.35 6.62
CA TYR A 216 -12.63 -9.38 6.48
C TYR A 216 -11.91 -9.53 5.14
N GLU A 217 -11.65 -10.76 4.70
CA GLU A 217 -11.00 -11.05 3.43
C GLU A 217 -11.87 -10.69 2.23
N LEU A 218 -13.17 -10.96 2.31
CA LEU A 218 -14.14 -10.69 1.23
C LEU A 218 -14.54 -9.21 1.09
N ALA A 219 -14.35 -8.41 2.14
CA ALA A 219 -14.67 -6.99 2.10
C ALA A 219 -13.71 -6.26 1.12
N ILE A 220 -14.24 -5.68 0.03
CA ILE A 220 -13.45 -4.92 -0.95
C ILE A 220 -13.05 -3.54 -0.41
#